data_AF-F9MPS3-F1
#
_entry.id   AF-F9MPS3-F1
#
_cell.length_a   1.000
_cell.length_b   1.000
_cell.length_c   1.000
_cell.angle_alpha   90.00
_cell.angle_beta   90.00
_cell.angle_gamma   90.00
#
_symmetry.space_group_name_H-M   'P 1'
#
loop_
_entity.id
_entity.type
_entity.pdbx_description
1 polymer ?
#
loop_
_entity_poly.entity_id
_entity_poly.type
_entity_poly.pdbx_seq_one_letter_code
_entity_poly.pdbx_strand_id
1 'polypeptide(L)'
;MAVHWKTCVHGIMESVFSSAKFDSLPELLLARVLEKDADVITWLRPGQNEFNITYNRGRHYVPDFVVETEQYFYIVEVKGEDKLNDADVIAKEKQAVKYCEDVSDWSYKSHKKEWRYVFIPSTKVQINSSFNTLAKRFMVTKN
;
A
#
# COMPACT_ATOMS: atom_id res chain seq x y z
N MET A 1 16.13 -9.32 5.84
CA MET A 1 15.85 -7.95 6.32
C MET A 1 14.64 -8.03 7.22
N ALA A 2 14.80 -7.77 8.52
CA ALA A 2 13.66 -7.58 9.40
C ALA A 2 13.21 -6.13 9.22
N VAL A 3 12.09 -5.90 8.54
CA VAL A 3 11.41 -4.61 8.56
C VAL A 3 10.91 -4.43 10.00
N HIS A 4 11.58 -3.59 10.77
CA HIS A 4 11.11 -3.16 12.08
C HIS A 4 9.91 -2.25 11.87
N TRP A 5 8.72 -2.76 12.22
CA TRP A 5 7.49 -2.00 12.23
C TRP A 5 7.52 -1.02 13.40
N LYS A 6 7.32 0.27 13.12
CA LYS A 6 6.60 1.13 14.07
C LYS A 6 5.14 0.99 13.71
N THR A 7 4.41 0.17 14.46
CA THR A 7 2.96 0.09 14.32
C THR A 7 2.36 1.44 14.70
N CYS A 8 1.47 1.94 13.86
CA CYS A 8 0.39 2.79 14.34
C CYS A 8 -0.68 1.81 14.85
N VAL A 9 -0.56 1.43 16.12
CA VAL A 9 -1.54 0.58 16.80
C VAL A 9 -2.31 1.45 17.78
N HIS A 10 -3.62 1.44 17.58
CA HIS A 10 -4.66 2.12 18.35
C HIS A 10 -4.64 3.65 18.28
N GLY A 11 -5.69 4.17 17.64
CA GLY A 11 -6.40 5.40 17.96
C GLY A 11 -5.53 6.57 18.39
N ILE A 12 -5.37 7.55 17.48
CA ILE A 12 -4.91 8.92 17.73
C ILE A 12 -4.66 9.20 19.23
N MET A 13 -3.45 8.96 19.72
CA MET A 13 -2.83 9.77 20.78
C MET A 13 -1.36 9.39 21.02
N GLU A 14 -0.53 10.43 20.93
CA GLU A 14 0.84 10.60 21.44
C GLU A 14 2.04 10.31 20.52
N SER A 15 2.39 11.37 19.76
CA SER A 15 3.73 11.88 19.37
C SER A 15 4.79 10.86 18.92
N VAL A 16 5.21 10.84 17.63
CA VAL A 16 6.19 11.81 17.08
C VAL A 16 5.83 12.37 15.69
N PHE A 17 4.73 11.94 15.04
CA PHE A 17 4.27 12.54 13.77
C PHE A 17 2.76 12.79 13.80
N SER A 18 2.32 13.86 14.46
CA SER A 18 0.90 14.17 14.71
C SER A 18 0.09 14.64 13.49
N SER A 19 0.65 14.58 12.28
CA SER A 19 -0.11 14.74 11.04
C SER A 19 0.54 13.96 9.91
N ALA A 20 -0.15 12.93 9.41
CA ALA A 20 0.19 12.38 8.10
C ALA A 20 -0.20 13.41 7.04
N LYS A 21 0.77 13.87 6.24
CA LYS A 21 0.49 14.68 5.05
C LYS A 21 0.13 13.74 3.91
N PHE A 22 -0.98 14.04 3.26
CA PHE A 22 -1.44 13.34 2.06
C PHE A 22 -1.24 14.25 0.85
N ASP A 23 -0.79 13.68 -0.25
CA ASP A 23 -0.51 14.43 -1.47
C ASP A 23 -1.79 14.69 -2.28
N SER A 24 -2.88 14.00 -1.93
CA SER A 24 -4.17 14.13 -2.58
C SER A 24 -5.37 13.84 -1.66
N LEU A 25 -6.54 14.39 -1.98
CA LEU A 25 -7.80 14.09 -1.27
C LEU A 25 -8.16 12.58 -1.32
N PRO A 26 -8.02 11.87 -2.46
CA PRO A 26 -8.23 10.42 -2.51
C PRO A 26 -7.36 9.62 -1.53
N GLU A 27 -6.09 9.99 -1.33
CA GLU A 27 -5.24 9.34 -0.32
C GLU A 27 -5.77 9.60 1.10
N LEU A 28 -6.16 10.84 1.41
CA LEU A 28 -6.77 11.17 2.70
C LEU A 28 -8.08 10.39 2.94
N LEU A 29 -8.90 10.23 1.90
CA LEU A 29 -10.12 9.43 1.97
C LEU A 29 -9.81 7.96 2.20
N LEU A 30 -8.81 7.40 1.52
CA LEU A 30 -8.39 6.02 1.73
C LEU A 30 -7.87 5.82 3.15
N ALA A 31 -7.05 6.72 3.67
CA ALA A 31 -6.57 6.64 5.06
C ALA A 31 -7.74 6.61 6.07
N ARG A 32 -8.80 7.40 5.84
CA ARG A 32 -10.01 7.37 6.67
C ARG A 32 -10.81 6.08 6.55
N VAL A 33 -10.80 5.44 5.39
CA VAL A 33 -11.38 4.11 5.19
C VAL A 33 -10.58 3.09 5.98
N LEU A 34 -9.25 3.07 5.79
CA LEU A 34 -8.34 2.13 6.47
C LEU A 34 -8.41 2.22 7.99
N GLU A 35 -8.52 3.44 8.54
CA GLU A 35 -8.61 3.66 9.99
C GLU A 35 -9.89 3.12 10.62
N LYS A 36 -10.98 3.04 9.86
CA LYS A 36 -12.31 2.64 10.37
C LYS A 36 -12.70 1.21 10.00
N ASP A 37 -12.02 0.62 9.03
CA ASP A 37 -12.37 -0.70 8.51
C ASP A 37 -11.93 -1.79 9.51
N ALA A 38 -12.89 -2.59 9.98
CA ALA A 38 -12.64 -3.64 10.96
C ALA A 38 -11.77 -4.79 10.42
N ASP A 39 -11.68 -4.94 9.11
CA ASP A 39 -10.84 -5.97 8.48
C ASP A 39 -9.36 -5.55 8.35
N VAL A 40 -9.06 -4.28 8.63
CA VAL A 40 -7.70 -3.71 8.61
C VAL A 40 -7.10 -3.80 10.01
N ILE A 41 -5.99 -4.53 10.14
CA ILE A 41 -5.25 -4.67 11.40
C ILE A 41 -4.41 -3.42 11.66
N THR A 42 -3.69 -2.96 10.65
CA THR A 42 -2.90 -1.72 10.69
C THR A 42 -2.59 -1.25 9.28
N TRP A 43 -2.20 0.02 9.15
CA TRP A 43 -1.71 0.59 7.90
C TRP A 43 -0.58 1.58 8.19
N LEU A 44 0.28 1.78 7.20
CA LEU A 44 1.39 2.72 7.27
C LEU A 44 1.51 3.50 5.96
N ARG A 45 1.86 4.78 6.04
CA ARG A 45 2.35 5.56 4.91
C ARG A 45 3.88 5.50 4.94
N PRO A 46 4.53 4.82 3.99
CA PRO A 46 5.95 4.60 4.09
C PRO A 46 6.80 5.87 3.98
N GLY A 47 7.88 5.94 4.75
CA GLY A 47 8.97 6.90 4.55
C GLY A 47 9.91 6.49 3.42
N GLN A 48 10.70 7.43 2.90
CA GLN A 48 11.63 7.20 1.77
C GLN A 48 12.61 6.03 1.98
N ASN A 49 12.97 5.71 3.23
CA ASN A 49 13.96 4.69 3.56
C ASN A 49 13.34 3.42 4.16
N GLU A 50 12.02 3.30 4.23
CA GLU A 50 11.36 2.13 4.85
C GLU A 50 11.27 0.94 3.89
N PHE A 51 11.21 1.20 2.58
CA PHE A 51 11.18 0.18 1.53
C PHE A 51 12.29 0.43 0.52
N ASN A 52 13.10 -0.59 0.27
CA ASN A 52 14.14 -0.53 -0.76
C ASN A 52 13.61 -1.05 -2.11
N ILE A 53 12.61 -0.35 -2.66
CA ILE A 53 12.09 -0.64 -3.99
C ILE A 53 12.69 0.37 -4.96
N THR A 54 13.38 -0.11 -6.01
CA THR A 54 14.06 0.77 -6.97
C THR A 54 13.61 0.47 -8.40
N TYR A 55 13.48 1.51 -9.21
CA TYR A 55 13.03 1.45 -10.60
C TYR A 55 13.82 2.44 -11.46
N ASN A 56 13.74 2.31 -12.79
CA ASN A 56 14.31 3.24 -13.78
C ASN A 56 15.68 3.83 -13.39
N ARG A 57 16.73 2.99 -13.38
CA ARG A 57 18.12 3.38 -13.09
C ARG A 57 18.33 3.95 -11.67
N GLY A 58 17.77 3.28 -10.65
CA GLY A 58 18.07 3.55 -9.25
C GLY A 58 17.18 4.61 -8.58
N ARG A 59 16.07 5.01 -9.21
CA ARG A 59 15.06 5.84 -8.54
C ARG A 59 14.36 5.01 -7.46
N HIS A 60 14.13 5.62 -6.30
CA HIS A 60 13.37 4.99 -5.22
C HIS A 60 11.88 5.11 -5.47
N TYR A 61 11.16 4.00 -5.32
CA TYR A 61 9.71 3.94 -5.27
C TYR A 61 9.27 3.83 -3.82
N VAL A 62 8.42 4.76 -3.41
CA VAL A 62 7.75 4.77 -2.11
C VAL A 62 6.26 4.60 -2.39
N PRO A 63 5.64 3.50 -1.93
CA PRO A 63 4.20 3.32 -2.14
C PRO A 63 3.39 4.30 -1.31
N ASP A 64 2.15 4.58 -1.73
CA ASP A 64 1.25 5.48 -0.99
C ASP A 64 0.88 4.89 0.38
N PHE A 65 0.58 3.59 0.45
CA PHE A 65 0.26 2.87 1.68
C PHE A 65 0.80 1.43 1.69
N VAL A 66 1.06 0.92 2.89
CA VAL A 66 1.10 -0.53 3.16
C VAL A 66 0.03 -0.86 4.19
N VAL A 67 -0.78 -1.88 3.88
CA VAL A 67 -1.94 -2.26 4.70
C VAL A 67 -1.82 -3.71 5.11
N GLU A 68 -2.07 -4.00 6.38
CA GLU A 68 -2.14 -5.36 6.91
C GLU A 68 -3.59 -5.74 7.19
N THR A 69 -3.98 -6.92 6.69
CA THR A 69 -5.24 -7.60 7.05
C THR A 69 -4.90 -8.94 7.70
N GLU A 70 -5.92 -9.69 8.12
CA GLU A 70 -5.71 -11.05 8.63
C GLU A 70 -4.99 -11.97 7.61
N GLN A 71 -5.33 -11.84 6.33
CA GLN A 71 -4.87 -12.77 5.29
C GLN A 71 -3.58 -12.29 4.58
N TYR A 72 -3.45 -10.99 4.35
CA TYR A 72 -2.44 -10.44 3.44
C TYR A 72 -1.83 -9.13 3.92
N PHE A 73 -0.61 -8.87 3.47
CA PHE A 73 -0.04 -7.52 3.38
C PHE A 73 -0.32 -6.96 1.99
N TYR A 74 -0.64 -5.68 1.90
CA TYR A 74 -0.90 -5.00 0.64
C TYR A 74 0.01 -3.81 0.47
N ILE A 75 0.67 -3.71 -0.68
CA ILE A 75 1.20 -2.44 -1.18
C ILE A 75 0.07 -1.79 -1.98
N VAL A 76 -0.29 -0.55 -1.63
CA VAL A 76 -1.42 0.14 -2.24
C VAL A 76 -0.96 1.46 -2.84
N GLU A 77 -1.37 1.68 -4.09
CA GLU A 77 -1.17 2.93 -4.82
C GLU A 77 -2.54 3.52 -5.18
N VAL A 78 -2.69 4.85 -5.03
CA VAL A 78 -3.89 5.59 -5.45
C VAL A 78 -3.52 6.58 -6.54
N LYS A 79 -4.13 6.46 -7.72
CA LYS A 79 -3.82 7.34 -8.87
C LYS A 79 -5.05 7.65 -9.71
N GLY A 80 -4.98 8.76 -10.44
CA GLY A 80 -6.00 9.13 -11.42
C GLY A 80 -6.08 8.14 -12.59
N GLU A 81 -7.28 7.91 -13.11
CA GLU A 81 -7.51 7.01 -14.26
C GLU A 81 -6.76 7.48 -15.52
N ASP A 82 -6.51 8.80 -15.64
CA ASP A 82 -5.72 9.41 -16.71
C ASP A 82 -4.24 9.00 -16.70
N LYS A 83 -3.74 8.44 -15.58
CA LYS A 83 -2.34 8.05 -15.40
C LYS A 83 -2.06 6.58 -15.68
N LEU A 84 -3.07 5.78 -16.03
CA LEU A 84 -2.91 4.34 -16.26
C LEU A 84 -1.94 4.02 -17.41
N ASN A 85 -1.85 4.88 -18.42
CA ASN A 85 -0.96 4.70 -19.57
C ASN A 85 0.39 5.42 -19.40
N ASP A 86 0.65 6.04 -18.24
CA ASP A 86 1.90 6.75 -17.99
C ASP A 86 3.04 5.73 -17.78
N ALA A 87 4.14 5.91 -18.53
CA ALA A 87 5.26 4.98 -18.51
C ALA A 87 5.94 4.87 -17.13
N ASP A 88 5.96 5.94 -16.33
CA ASP A 88 6.51 5.96 -14.98
C ASP A 88 5.60 5.19 -14.02
N VAL A 89 4.28 5.32 -14.16
CA VAL A 89 3.28 4.57 -13.39
C VAL A 89 3.38 3.08 -13.69
N ILE A 90 3.43 2.70 -14.98
CA ILE A 90 3.58 1.30 -15.40
C ILE A 90 4.91 0.71 -14.88
N ALA A 91 6.00 1.49 -14.89
CA ALA A 91 7.29 1.02 -14.39
C ALA A 91 7.26 0.78 -12.85
N LYS A 92 6.60 1.67 -12.10
CA LYS A 92 6.42 1.49 -10.65
C LYS A 92 5.54 0.30 -10.32
N GLU A 93 4.42 0.14 -11.02
CA GLU A 93 3.52 -1.01 -10.86
C GLU A 93 4.28 -2.33 -11.06
N LYS A 94 5.02 -2.47 -12.17
CA LYS A 94 5.82 -3.67 -12.45
C LYS A 94 6.80 -3.97 -11.31
N GLN A 95 7.45 -2.94 -10.79
CA GLN A 95 8.42 -3.10 -9.71
C GLN A 95 7.75 -3.45 -8.37
N ALA A 96 6.56 -2.89 -8.09
CA ALA A 96 5.78 -3.19 -6.90
C ALA A 96 5.24 -4.63 -6.92
N VAL A 97 4.69 -5.08 -8.06
CA VAL A 97 4.27 -6.46 -8.28
C VAL A 97 5.45 -7.41 -8.05
N LYS A 98 6.60 -7.14 -8.68
CA LYS A 98 7.82 -7.94 -8.48
C LYS A 98 8.25 -7.99 -7.02
N TYR A 99 8.22 -6.85 -6.32
CA TYR A 99 8.56 -6.82 -4.90
C TYR A 99 7.63 -7.72 -4.09
N CYS A 100 6.31 -7.62 -4.30
CA CYS A 100 5.30 -8.47 -3.66
C CYS A 100 5.57 -9.96 -3.92
N GLU A 101 6.02 -10.33 -5.12
CA GLU A 101 6.42 -11.71 -5.44
C GLU A 101 7.64 -12.15 -4.62
N ASP A 102 8.73 -11.39 -4.68
CA ASP A 102 9.99 -11.73 -4.01
C ASP A 102 9.79 -11.91 -2.49
N VAL A 103 9.00 -11.02 -1.86
CA VAL A 103 8.71 -11.12 -0.42
C VAL A 103 7.70 -12.20 -0.09
N SER A 104 6.77 -12.53 -0.99
CA SER A 104 5.81 -13.64 -0.80
C SER A 104 6.51 -14.99 -0.89
N ASP A 105 7.41 -15.17 -1.85
CA ASP A 105 8.21 -16.40 -1.99
C ASP A 105 9.12 -16.62 -0.77
N TRP A 106 9.67 -15.53 -0.22
CA TRP A 106 10.42 -15.60 1.03
C TRP A 106 9.53 -15.91 2.24
N SER A 107 8.33 -15.30 2.29
CA SER A 107 7.36 -15.46 3.39
C SER A 107 6.72 -16.84 3.43
N TYR A 108 6.49 -17.46 2.26
CA TYR A 108 5.92 -18.79 2.12
C TYR A 108 6.74 -19.84 2.89
N LYS A 109 8.08 -19.78 2.78
CA LYS A 109 9.01 -20.66 3.49
C LYS A 109 8.94 -20.51 5.02
N SER A 110 8.41 -19.38 5.50
CA SER A 110 8.29 -19.05 6.91
C SER A 110 6.84 -19.06 7.42
N HIS A 111 5.89 -19.56 6.62
CA HIS A 111 4.45 -19.54 6.90
C HIS A 111 3.91 -18.14 7.29
N LYS A 112 4.47 -17.08 6.68
CA LYS A 112 4.03 -15.70 6.85
C LYS A 112 3.02 -15.31 5.76
N LYS A 113 2.28 -14.23 6.01
CA LYS A 113 1.28 -13.67 5.08
C LYS A 113 1.90 -13.34 3.72
N GLU A 114 1.14 -13.60 2.66
CA GLU A 114 1.47 -13.21 1.29
C GLU A 114 1.32 -11.69 1.12
N TRP A 115 2.12 -11.11 0.22
CA TRP A 115 2.08 -9.70 -0.15
C TRP A 115 1.42 -9.52 -1.51
N ARG A 116 0.55 -8.51 -1.62
CA ARG A 116 -0.21 -8.22 -2.84
C ARG A 116 -0.12 -6.76 -3.22
N TYR A 117 -0.13 -6.49 -4.53
CA TYR A 117 -0.16 -5.13 -5.05
C TYR A 117 -1.58 -4.74 -5.45
N VAL A 118 -2.01 -3.54 -5.04
CA VAL A 118 -3.34 -2.99 -5.34
C VAL A 118 -3.17 -1.60 -5.94
N PHE A 119 -3.74 -1.39 -7.12
CA PHE A 119 -3.74 -0.11 -7.81
C PHE A 119 -5.15 0.46 -7.85
N ILE A 120 -5.48 1.37 -6.93
CA ILE A 120 -6.85 1.89 -6.78
C ILE A 120 -7.02 3.18 -7.61
N PRO A 121 -7.95 3.22 -8.57
CA PRO A 121 -8.28 4.47 -9.25
C PRO A 121 -8.90 5.46 -8.25
N SER A 122 -8.41 6.69 -8.24
CA SER A 122 -8.77 7.71 -7.25
C SER A 122 -10.28 8.00 -7.16
N THR A 123 -10.99 7.87 -8.28
CA THR A 123 -12.46 8.04 -8.38
C THR A 123 -13.25 6.98 -7.63
N LYS A 124 -12.62 5.86 -7.26
CA LYS A 124 -13.26 4.70 -6.62
C LYS A 124 -13.14 4.72 -5.11
N VAL A 125 -12.32 5.62 -4.55
CA VAL A 125 -12.18 5.76 -3.09
C VAL A 125 -13.34 6.59 -2.55
N GLN A 126 -14.27 5.94 -1.86
CA GLN A 126 -15.39 6.57 -1.16
C GLN A 126 -15.26 6.36 0.36
N ILE A 127 -15.77 7.29 1.16
CA ILE A 127 -15.63 7.24 2.63
C ILE A 127 -16.28 6.02 3.29
N ASN A 128 -17.27 5.41 2.63
CA ASN A 128 -17.98 4.21 3.05
C ASN A 128 -17.49 2.95 2.32
N SER A 129 -16.35 3.01 1.63
CA SER A 129 -15.75 1.83 1.02
C SER A 129 -15.29 0.84 2.10
N SER A 130 -15.27 -0.44 1.74
CA SER A 130 -14.49 -1.44 2.47
C SER A 130 -13.18 -1.67 1.73
N PHE A 131 -12.07 -1.70 2.48
CA PHE A 131 -10.75 -1.94 1.93
C PHE A 131 -10.67 -3.31 1.24
N ASN A 132 -11.22 -4.36 1.84
CA ASN A 132 -11.27 -5.69 1.21
C ASN A 132 -12.00 -5.69 -0.14
N THR A 133 -13.07 -4.90 -0.27
CA THR A 133 -13.78 -4.75 -1.55
C THR A 133 -12.94 -4.02 -2.58
N LEU A 134 -12.23 -2.96 -2.19
CA LEU A 134 -11.31 -2.23 -3.06
C LEU A 134 -10.14 -3.12 -3.49
N ALA A 135 -9.48 -3.78 -2.54
CA ALA A 135 -8.37 -4.69 -2.77
C ALA A 135 -8.77 -5.81 -3.72
N LYS A 136 -9.91 -6.47 -3.51
CA LYS A 136 -10.38 -7.55 -4.40
C LYS A 136 -10.64 -7.08 -5.83
N ARG A 137 -11.15 -5.85 -6.00
CA ARG A 137 -11.49 -5.30 -7.33
C ARG A 137 -10.28 -4.79 -8.11
N PHE A 138 -9.28 -4.30 -7.40
CA PHE A 138 -8.16 -3.55 -7.96
C PHE A 138 -6.79 -4.19 -7.68
N MET A 139 -6.79 -5.44 -7.22
CA MET A 139 -5.58 -6.25 -7.13
C MET A 139 -5.03 -6.47 -8.53
N VAL A 140 -3.75 -6.17 -8.70
CA VAL A 140 -3.05 -6.43 -9.96
C VAL A 140 -2.53 -7.87 -9.91
N THR A 141 -2.98 -8.68 -10.85
CA THR A 141 -2.51 -10.06 -11.02
C THR A 141 -1.39 -10.12 -12.05
N LYS A 142 -0.56 -11.16 -11.98
CA LYS A 142 0.38 -11.47 -13.07
C LYS A 142 -0.41 -11.66 -14.38
N ASN A 143 0.11 -11.08 -15.47
CA ASN A 143 -0.26 -11.48 -16.83
C ASN A 143 0.56 -12.69 -17.25
#